data_AF-A0A6H1RCC2-F1
#
_entry.id   AF-A0A6H1RCC2-F1
#
_cell.length_a   1.000
_cell.length_b   1.000
_cell.length_c   1.000
_cell.angle_alpha   90.00
_cell.angle_beta   90.00
_cell.angle_gamma   90.00
#
_symmetry.space_group_name_H-M   'P 1'
#
loop_
_entity.id
_entity.type
_entity.pdbx_description
1 polymer ?
#
loop_
_entity_poly.entity_id
_entity_poly.type
_entity_poly.pdbx_seq_one_letter_code
_entity_poly.pdbx_strand_id
1 'polypeptide(L)'
;MEISVPRDRDGSFEPAIVKKRQRRLSGVDDLVISLSQVRNLLMDLGDDVTEFRFLIRDRAGQFTASFDAILADVDIRVAKTPPHCLRANCFAERFVRTVRAELTDRMLIFGERHLRAVLAEYVRHYNGRRPHRARELRPPRSSHPVANLSHKRIKTRPVLDGLINEYERAA
;
A
#
# COMPACT_ATOMS: atom_id res chain seq x y z
N MET A 1 13.40 -0.74 39.50
CA MET A 1 14.28 -1.26 38.43
C MET A 1 13.81 -0.63 37.13
N GLU A 2 14.32 0.57 36.84
CA GLU A 2 13.93 1.35 35.66
C GLU A 2 14.57 0.73 34.42
N ILE A 3 13.75 0.28 33.48
CA ILE A 3 14.21 -0.23 32.19
C ILE A 3 14.40 0.99 31.29
N SER A 4 15.65 1.38 31.08
CA SER A 4 16.04 2.42 30.10
C SER A 4 15.79 1.90 28.69
N VAL A 5 14.77 2.45 28.03
CA VAL A 5 14.48 2.17 26.62
C VAL A 5 15.42 3.05 25.79
N PRO A 6 16.31 2.47 24.95
CA PRO A 6 17.20 3.27 24.12
C PRO A 6 16.36 4.00 23.06
N ARG A 7 16.21 5.32 23.25
CA ARG A 7 15.73 6.22 22.19
C ARG A 7 16.88 6.43 21.22
N ASP A 8 16.70 5.92 20.02
CA ASP A 8 17.47 6.27 18.83
C ASP A 8 17.41 7.80 18.66
N ARG A 9 18.46 8.49 19.14
CA ARG A 9 18.60 9.96 19.08
C ARG A 9 19.24 10.41 17.78
N ASP A 10 19.77 9.49 16.98
CA ASP A 10 20.44 9.78 15.72
C ASP A 10 19.54 9.47 14.53
N GLY A 11 18.24 9.77 14.69
CA GLY A 11 17.25 9.78 13.63
C GLY A 11 17.54 10.87 12.59
N SER A 12 18.61 10.70 11.81
CA SER A 12 18.83 11.42 10.55
C SER A 12 17.89 10.87 9.46
N PHE A 13 16.60 10.78 9.79
CA PHE A 13 15.58 10.80 8.77
C PHE A 13 15.38 12.27 8.41
N GLU A 14 16.14 12.73 7.42
CA GLU A 14 15.81 13.95 6.69
C GLU A 14 14.73 13.58 5.67
N PRO A 15 13.44 13.84 5.92
CA PRO A 15 12.40 13.59 4.94
C PRO A 15 12.72 14.43 3.71
N ALA A 16 13.09 13.78 2.61
CA ALA A 16 13.14 14.44 1.31
C ALA A 16 11.70 14.85 0.95
N ILE A 17 11.38 16.13 1.15
CA ILE A 17 10.10 16.71 0.75
C ILE A 17 10.07 16.73 -0.77
N VAL A 18 9.52 15.68 -1.37
CA VAL A 18 9.19 15.68 -2.78
C VAL A 18 8.11 16.72 -3.00
N LYS A 19 8.47 17.83 -3.67
CA LYS A 19 7.54 18.93 -3.92
C LYS A 19 6.36 18.39 -4.72
N LYS A 20 5.14 18.71 -4.29
CA LYS A 20 3.92 18.43 -5.05
C LYS A 20 4.12 18.97 -6.48
N ARG A 21 4.09 18.09 -7.49
CA ARG A 21 4.37 18.34 -8.94
C ARG A 21 5.84 18.25 -9.38
N GLN A 22 6.76 17.71 -8.57
CA GLN A 22 8.09 17.34 -9.05
C GLN A 22 7.97 16.19 -10.05
N ARG A 23 8.34 16.46 -11.31
CA ARG A 23 8.10 15.58 -12.47
C ARG A 23 9.32 14.80 -12.92
N ARG A 24 10.51 15.05 -12.38
CA ARG A 24 11.74 14.31 -12.69
C ARG A 24 12.49 14.04 -11.41
N LEU A 25 12.85 12.77 -11.23
CA LEU A 25 13.86 12.31 -10.30
C LEU A 25 15.21 12.45 -11.00
N SER A 26 16.13 13.24 -10.44
CA SER A 26 17.38 13.64 -11.12
C SER A 26 18.65 13.10 -10.45
N GLY A 27 18.51 12.33 -9.36
CA GLY A 27 19.66 11.73 -8.64
C GLY A 27 19.82 10.22 -8.89
N VAL A 28 21.05 9.73 -8.67
CA VAL A 28 21.35 8.28 -8.62
C VAL A 28 20.53 7.60 -7.51
N ASP A 29 20.36 8.27 -6.37
CA ASP A 29 19.57 7.78 -5.23
C ASP A 29 18.11 7.53 -5.61
N ASP A 30 17.56 8.39 -6.47
CA ASP A 30 16.19 8.24 -6.95
C ASP A 30 16.02 7.06 -7.90
N LEU A 31 17.03 6.78 -8.73
CA LEU A 31 17.08 5.59 -9.57
C LEU A 31 17.12 4.33 -8.69
N VAL A 32 17.98 4.32 -7.67
CA VAL A 32 18.10 3.23 -6.69
C VAL A 32 16.76 3.00 -5.96
N ILE A 33 16.06 4.06 -5.57
CA ILE A 33 14.72 3.95 -4.98
C ILE A 33 13.75 3.33 -5.99
N SER A 34 13.70 3.80 -7.24
CA SER A 34 12.78 3.25 -8.26
C SER A 34 13.05 1.76 -8.55
N LEU A 35 14.32 1.34 -8.60
CA LEU A 35 14.73 -0.05 -8.81
C LEU A 35 14.34 -0.92 -7.61
N SER A 36 14.56 -0.42 -6.38
CA SER A 36 14.15 -1.12 -5.17
C SER A 36 12.63 -1.30 -5.07
N GLN A 37 11.85 -0.33 -5.56
CA GLN A 37 10.39 -0.42 -5.62
C GLN A 37 9.91 -1.51 -6.57
N VAL A 38 10.49 -1.61 -7.78
CA VAL A 38 10.15 -2.71 -8.72
C VAL A 38 10.52 -4.05 -8.11
N ARG A 39 11.73 -4.18 -7.56
CA ARG A 39 12.17 -5.43 -6.95
C ARG A 39 11.22 -5.87 -5.83
N ASN A 40 10.86 -4.96 -4.92
CA ASN A 40 9.94 -5.28 -3.84
C ASN A 40 8.54 -5.62 -4.37
N LEU A 41 8.07 -4.92 -5.41
CA LEU A 41 6.81 -5.26 -6.08
C LEU A 41 6.85 -6.70 -6.63
N LEU A 42 7.90 -7.07 -7.36
CA LEU A 42 8.04 -8.41 -7.91
C LEU A 42 8.14 -9.48 -6.82
N MET A 43 8.85 -9.20 -5.72
CA MET A 43 8.90 -10.09 -4.55
C MET A 43 7.52 -10.27 -3.89
N ASP A 44 6.74 -9.19 -3.76
CA ASP A 44 5.39 -9.23 -3.20
C ASP A 44 4.38 -9.95 -4.11
N LEU A 45 4.58 -9.90 -5.43
CA LEU A 45 3.79 -10.68 -6.38
C LEU A 45 4.20 -12.17 -6.37
N GLY A 46 5.46 -12.49 -6.05
CA GLY A 46 5.93 -13.87 -5.92
C GLY A 46 5.68 -14.70 -7.18
N ASP A 47 5.13 -15.91 -7.01
CA ASP A 47 4.81 -16.79 -8.14
C ASP A 47 3.63 -16.24 -9.00
N ASP A 48 2.83 -15.34 -8.43
CA ASP A 48 1.68 -14.73 -9.12
C ASP A 48 2.11 -13.65 -10.13
N VAL A 49 3.41 -13.31 -10.25
CA VAL A 49 3.91 -12.31 -11.23
C VAL A 49 3.39 -12.61 -12.64
N THR A 50 3.30 -13.89 -12.99
CA THR A 50 2.84 -14.37 -14.30
C THR A 50 1.35 -14.11 -14.57
N GLU A 51 0.55 -13.86 -13.53
CA GLU A 51 -0.88 -13.53 -13.68
C GLU A 51 -1.09 -12.08 -14.17
N PHE A 52 -0.09 -11.21 -14.00
CA PHE A 52 -0.19 -9.80 -14.35
C PHE A 52 0.42 -9.52 -15.72
N ARG A 53 -0.39 -8.97 -16.64
CA ARG A 53 0.06 -8.60 -17.99
C ARG A 53 0.34 -7.12 -18.18
N PHE A 54 -0.25 -6.28 -17.31
CA PHE A 54 -0.20 -4.83 -17.46
C PHE A 54 -0.03 -4.14 -16.11
N LEU A 55 0.86 -3.15 -16.07
CA LEU A 55 0.89 -2.15 -15.01
C LEU A 55 0.31 -0.85 -15.54
N ILE A 56 -0.80 -0.40 -14.97
CA ILE A 56 -1.38 0.92 -15.26
C ILE A 56 -0.79 1.94 -14.28
N ARG A 57 -0.15 3.00 -14.80
CA ARG A 57 0.41 4.08 -13.97
C ARG A 57 0.24 5.45 -14.60
N ASP A 58 0.38 6.49 -13.78
CA ASP A 58 0.44 7.86 -14.27
C ASP A 58 1.80 8.17 -14.95
N ARG A 59 1.89 9.35 -15.56
CA ARG A 59 3.10 9.82 -16.26
C ARG A 59 4.10 10.51 -15.33
N ALA A 60 4.06 10.28 -14.02
CA ALA A 60 4.97 10.93 -13.10
C ALA A 60 6.42 10.46 -13.36
N GLY A 61 7.39 11.37 -13.37
CA GLY A 61 8.77 11.02 -13.76
C GLY A 61 9.62 10.48 -12.62
N GLN A 62 8.99 9.99 -11.54
CA GLN A 62 9.62 9.02 -10.66
C GLN A 62 9.79 7.63 -11.30
N PHE A 63 8.98 7.34 -12.33
CA PHE A 63 9.05 6.09 -13.05
C PHE A 63 10.00 6.25 -14.25
N THR A 64 11.26 5.86 -14.02
CA THR A 64 12.36 5.95 -14.99
C THR A 64 12.22 4.94 -16.13
N ALA A 65 13.03 5.07 -17.18
CA ALA A 65 13.09 4.07 -18.25
C ALA A 65 13.54 2.69 -17.73
N SER A 66 14.47 2.67 -16.76
CA SER A 66 14.93 1.43 -16.12
C SER A 66 13.82 0.73 -15.32
N PHE A 67 12.91 1.49 -14.72
CA PHE A 67 11.71 0.93 -14.08
C PHE A 67 10.82 0.19 -15.09
N ASP A 68 10.52 0.84 -16.23
CA ASP A 68 9.70 0.25 -17.28
C ASP A 68 10.40 -0.98 -17.90
N ALA A 69 11.74 -0.99 -17.99
CA ALA A 69 12.52 -2.10 -18.55
C ALA A 69 12.51 -3.37 -17.70
N ILE A 70 12.61 -3.26 -16.36
CA ILE A 70 12.56 -4.45 -15.47
C ILE A 70 11.20 -5.12 -15.52
N LEU A 71 10.12 -4.33 -15.62
CA LEU A 71 8.77 -4.89 -15.76
C LEU A 71 8.59 -5.61 -17.10
N ALA A 72 9.19 -5.07 -18.17
CA ALA A 72 9.16 -5.72 -19.48
C ALA A 72 9.92 -7.06 -19.48
N ASP A 73 11.00 -7.21 -18.70
CA ASP A 73 11.77 -8.44 -18.55
C ASP A 73 10.97 -9.59 -17.91
N VAL A 74 9.94 -9.25 -17.12
CA VAL A 74 8.98 -10.20 -16.53
C VAL A 74 7.62 -10.20 -17.27
N ASP A 75 7.60 -9.80 -18.54
CA ASP A 75 6.43 -9.76 -19.42
C ASP A 75 5.27 -8.84 -18.96
N ILE A 76 5.53 -7.89 -18.05
CA ILE A 76 4.57 -6.87 -17.62
C ILE A 76 4.68 -5.62 -18.49
N ARG A 77 3.61 -5.29 -19.22
CA ARG A 77 3.56 -4.08 -20.06
C ARG A 77 3.11 -2.86 -19.27
N VAL A 78 3.90 -1.78 -19.32
CA VAL A 78 3.52 -0.50 -18.69
C VAL A 78 2.56 0.29 -19.57
N ALA A 79 1.32 0.48 -19.10
CA ALA A 79 0.30 1.32 -19.72
C ALA A 79 0.20 2.67 -19.00
N LYS A 80 0.60 3.76 -19.68
CA LYS A 80 0.61 5.11 -19.10
C LYS A 80 -0.76 5.77 -19.27
N THR A 81 -1.38 6.20 -18.16
CA THR A 81 -2.70 6.86 -18.18
C THR A 81 -2.67 8.14 -19.01
N PRO A 82 -3.69 8.40 -19.87
CA PRO A 82 -3.70 9.55 -20.77
C PRO A 82 -3.35 10.87 -20.06
N PRO A 83 -2.64 11.80 -20.74
CA PRO A 83 -2.31 13.09 -20.14
C PRO A 83 -3.58 13.77 -19.62
N HIS A 84 -3.53 14.29 -18.39
CA HIS A 84 -4.63 15.00 -17.74
C HIS A 84 -5.91 14.16 -17.45
N CYS A 85 -5.84 12.83 -17.48
CA CYS A 85 -6.98 11.97 -17.14
C CYS A 85 -6.85 11.34 -15.74
N LEU A 86 -7.32 12.05 -14.71
CA LEU A 86 -7.35 11.53 -13.32
C LEU A 86 -8.18 10.25 -13.19
N ARG A 87 -9.24 10.11 -14.00
CA ARG A 87 -10.11 8.93 -13.99
C ARG A 87 -9.38 7.65 -14.37
N ALA A 88 -8.35 7.74 -15.21
CA ALA A 88 -7.56 6.58 -15.60
C ALA A 88 -6.64 6.05 -14.47
N ASN A 89 -6.38 6.86 -13.43
CA ASN A 89 -5.66 6.46 -12.21
C ASN A 89 -6.58 6.32 -10.98
N CYS A 90 -7.91 6.29 -11.19
CA CYS A 90 -8.88 6.47 -10.11
C CYS A 90 -8.78 5.40 -9.01
N PHE A 91 -8.34 4.18 -9.32
CA PHE A 91 -8.19 3.11 -8.33
C PHE A 91 -7.03 3.39 -7.36
N ALA A 92 -5.86 3.76 -7.88
CA ALA A 92 -4.71 4.12 -7.05
C ALA A 92 -5.00 5.40 -6.24
N GLU A 93 -5.59 6.42 -6.86
CA GLU A 93 -5.98 7.65 -6.17
C GLU A 93 -6.99 7.40 -5.05
N ARG A 94 -8.00 6.55 -5.32
CA ARG A 94 -9.00 6.16 -4.32
C ARG A 94 -8.35 5.37 -3.19
N PHE A 95 -7.43 4.46 -3.48
CA PHE A 95 -6.71 3.70 -2.47
C PHE A 95 -5.92 4.64 -1.56
N VAL A 96 -5.08 5.53 -2.12
CA VAL A 96 -4.30 6.50 -1.35
C VAL A 96 -5.19 7.39 -0.48
N ARG A 97 -6.30 7.88 -1.04
CA ARG A 97 -7.27 8.67 -0.25
C ARG A 97 -7.88 7.87 0.90
N THR A 98 -8.14 6.58 0.69
CA THR A 98 -8.72 5.70 1.72
C THR A 98 -7.70 5.44 2.83
N VAL A 99 -6.46 5.08 2.48
CA VAL A 99 -5.36 4.92 3.44
C VAL A 99 -5.20 6.19 4.27
N ARG A 100 -5.23 7.37 3.63
CA ARG A 100 -5.10 8.63 4.37
C ARG A 100 -6.23 8.83 5.38
N ALA A 101 -7.47 8.74 4.91
CA ALA A 101 -8.64 8.98 5.74
C ALA A 101 -8.84 7.96 6.88
N GLU A 102 -8.47 6.70 6.64
CA GLU A 102 -8.67 5.61 7.60
C GLU A 102 -7.46 5.40 8.52
N LEU A 103 -6.25 5.76 8.08
CA LEU A 103 -5.01 5.50 8.80
C LEU A 103 -4.22 6.76 9.11
N THR A 104 -3.58 7.37 8.10
CA THR A 104 -2.51 8.37 8.38
C THR A 104 -3.03 9.70 8.92
N ASP A 105 -4.31 10.02 8.69
CA ASP A 105 -4.95 11.21 9.27
C ASP A 105 -5.38 10.96 10.74
N ARG A 106 -5.29 9.73 11.25
CA ARG A 106 -5.76 9.30 12.57
C ARG A 106 -4.69 8.66 13.47
N MET A 107 -3.50 8.41 12.92
CA MET A 107 -2.39 7.76 13.61
C MET A 107 -1.11 8.58 13.47
N LEU A 108 -0.42 8.81 14.60
CA LEU A 108 0.89 9.44 14.58
C LEU A 108 1.94 8.44 14.09
N ILE A 109 2.68 8.82 13.05
CA ILE A 109 3.72 8.00 12.47
C ILE A 109 5.07 8.41 13.06
N PHE A 110 5.61 7.56 13.93
CA PHE A 110 6.90 7.79 14.61
C PHE A 110 8.16 7.63 13.74
N GLY A 111 8.05 7.11 12.51
CA GLY A 111 9.18 6.95 11.60
C GLY A 111 8.89 5.99 10.44
N GLU A 112 9.87 5.81 9.55
CA GLU A 112 9.71 4.99 8.33
C GLU A 112 9.40 3.52 8.63
N ARG A 113 10.12 2.90 9.58
CA ARG A 113 9.87 1.50 9.97
C ARG A 113 8.45 1.32 10.47
N HIS A 114 7.96 2.27 11.28
CA HIS A 114 6.59 2.27 11.77
C HIS A 114 5.59 2.43 10.63
N LEU A 115 5.81 3.40 9.72
CA LEU A 115 4.97 3.58 8.55
C LEU A 115 4.86 2.31 7.70
N ARG A 116 5.99 1.65 7.43
CA ARG A 116 6.02 0.41 6.64
C ARG A 116 5.25 -0.71 7.33
N ALA A 117 5.43 -0.89 8.64
CA ALA A 117 4.73 -1.92 9.40
C ALA A 117 3.21 -1.70 9.38
N VAL A 118 2.78 -0.47 9.66
CA VAL A 118 1.38 -0.09 9.70
C VAL A 118 0.73 -0.16 8.31
N LEU A 119 1.41 0.30 7.25
CA LEU A 119 0.91 0.17 5.88
C LEU A 119 0.80 -1.31 5.46
N ALA A 120 1.76 -2.15 5.82
CA ALA A 120 1.69 -3.58 5.53
C ALA A 120 0.50 -4.25 6.24
N GLU A 121 0.22 -3.89 7.50
CA GLU A 121 -0.97 -4.36 8.21
C GLU A 121 -2.26 -3.82 7.58
N TYR A 122 -2.29 -2.55 7.18
CA TYR A 122 -3.44 -1.94 6.51
C TYR A 122 -3.72 -2.61 5.16
N VAL A 123 -2.70 -2.95 4.37
CA VAL A 123 -2.86 -3.67 3.09
C VAL A 123 -3.46 -5.06 3.31
N ARG A 124 -3.02 -5.79 4.35
CA ARG A 124 -3.63 -7.08 4.73
C ARG A 124 -5.10 -6.91 5.10
N HIS A 125 -5.43 -5.90 5.91
CA HIS A 125 -6.81 -5.57 6.26
C HIS A 125 -7.64 -5.21 5.01
N TYR A 126 -7.14 -4.29 4.17
CA TYR A 126 -7.81 -3.78 2.98
C TYR A 126 -8.19 -4.90 2.00
N ASN A 127 -7.26 -5.83 1.76
CA ASN A 127 -7.45 -6.91 0.81
C ASN A 127 -8.20 -8.11 1.37
N GLY A 128 -8.04 -8.42 2.67
CA GLY A 128 -8.58 -9.64 3.26
C GLY A 128 -9.89 -9.46 4.04
N ARG A 129 -10.18 -8.26 4.57
CA ARG A 129 -11.19 -8.07 5.62
C ARG A 129 -12.05 -6.82 5.44
N ARG A 130 -11.52 -5.74 4.84
CA ARG A 130 -12.23 -4.48 4.65
C ARG A 130 -13.45 -4.69 3.74
N PRO A 131 -14.65 -4.25 4.13
CA PRO A 131 -15.83 -4.34 3.27
C PRO A 131 -15.77 -3.30 2.14
N HIS A 132 -16.05 -3.73 0.91
CA HIS A 132 -16.09 -2.85 -0.26
C HIS A 132 -17.50 -2.80 -0.82
N ARG A 133 -18.15 -1.63 -0.78
CA ARG A 133 -19.52 -1.46 -1.32
C ARG A 133 -19.65 -1.89 -2.78
N ALA A 134 -18.64 -1.60 -3.60
CA ALA A 134 -18.61 -2.00 -5.01
C ALA A 134 -18.49 -3.52 -5.23
N ARG A 135 -18.23 -4.30 -4.17
CA ARG A 135 -18.10 -5.76 -4.21
C ARG A 135 -19.05 -6.44 -3.23
N GLU A 136 -20.24 -5.85 -3.00
CA GLU A 136 -21.25 -6.41 -2.09
C GLU A 136 -20.67 -6.69 -0.69
N LEU A 137 -19.86 -5.76 -0.19
CA LEU A 137 -19.16 -5.85 1.10
C LEU A 137 -18.08 -6.95 1.17
N ARG A 138 -17.69 -7.55 0.04
CA ARG A 138 -16.62 -8.55 -0.01
C ARG A 138 -15.23 -7.93 -0.19
N PRO A 139 -14.22 -8.36 0.59
CA PRO A 139 -12.83 -7.92 0.44
C PRO A 139 -12.18 -8.51 -0.82
N PRO A 140 -11.25 -7.79 -1.50
CA PRO A 140 -10.63 -8.18 -2.77
C PRO A 140 -10.17 -9.63 -2.84
N ARG A 141 -9.43 -10.06 -1.81
CA ARG A 141 -8.94 -11.42 -1.59
C ARG A 141 -9.72 -12.05 -0.43
N SER A 142 -11.01 -12.30 -0.64
CA SER A 142 -11.85 -12.88 0.42
C SER A 142 -11.44 -14.33 0.71
N SER A 143 -10.68 -14.52 1.77
CA SER A 143 -10.39 -15.85 2.33
C SER A 143 -11.46 -16.30 3.34
N HIS A 144 -12.45 -15.45 3.63
CA HIS A 144 -13.46 -15.69 4.66
C HIS A 144 -14.87 -15.45 4.11
N PRO A 145 -15.86 -16.33 4.43
CA PRO A 145 -17.25 -16.10 4.06
C PRO A 145 -17.79 -14.84 4.75
N VAL A 146 -18.64 -14.07 4.06
CA VAL A 146 -19.32 -12.90 4.63
C VAL A 146 -20.01 -13.33 5.92
N ALA A 147 -19.73 -12.63 7.03
CA ALA A 147 -20.34 -12.96 8.31
C ALA A 147 -21.86 -12.79 8.22
N ASN A 148 -22.59 -13.91 8.18
CA ASN A 148 -24.04 -13.88 8.36
C ASN A 148 -24.31 -13.54 9.84
N LEU A 149 -24.87 -12.35 10.08
CA LEU A 149 -25.14 -11.79 11.41
C LEU A 149 -26.31 -12.47 12.13
N SER A 150 -26.99 -13.45 11.51
CA SER A 150 -28.07 -14.19 12.14
C SER A 150 -27.53 -15.10 13.27
N HIS A 151 -27.74 -14.66 14.52
CA HIS A 151 -27.78 -15.47 15.75
C HIS A 151 -26.52 -16.31 16.05
N LYS A 152 -25.31 -15.82 15.75
CA LYS A 152 -24.05 -16.45 16.21
C LYS A 152 -23.10 -15.43 16.83
N ARG A 153 -22.30 -15.90 17.80
CA ARG A 153 -21.32 -15.11 18.56
C ARG A 153 -20.28 -14.52 17.61
N ILE A 154 -20.16 -13.19 17.59
CA ILE A 154 -19.19 -12.44 16.77
C ILE A 154 -17.94 -12.22 17.62
N LYS A 155 -16.77 -12.48 17.05
CA LYS A 155 -15.47 -12.16 17.65
C LYS A 155 -14.92 -10.90 16.99
N THR A 156 -14.52 -9.96 17.83
CA THR A 156 -13.86 -8.73 17.41
C THR A 156 -12.35 -8.90 17.52
N ARG A 157 -11.62 -8.41 16.51
CA ARG A 157 -10.17 -8.34 16.52
C ARG A 157 -9.73 -6.90 16.22
N PRO A 158 -9.12 -6.19 17.19
CA PRO A 158 -8.50 -4.92 16.90
C PRO A 158 -7.27 -5.13 16.02
N VAL A 159 -7.09 -4.24 15.04
CA VAL A 159 -5.91 -4.15 14.15
C VAL A 159 -5.45 -2.69 14.09
N LEU A 160 -4.21 -2.44 13.68
CA LEU A 160 -3.61 -1.11 13.58
C LEU A 160 -3.70 -0.36 14.92
N ASP A 161 -3.20 -0.99 15.98
CA ASP A 161 -3.27 -0.50 17.37
C ASP A 161 -4.69 -0.15 17.84
N GLY A 162 -5.69 -0.89 17.34
CA GLY A 162 -7.10 -0.70 17.71
C GLY A 162 -7.81 0.42 16.95
N LEU A 163 -7.13 1.04 15.97
CA LEU A 163 -7.76 2.03 15.09
C LEU A 163 -8.89 1.42 14.26
N ILE A 164 -8.76 0.15 13.88
CA ILE A 164 -9.75 -0.60 13.10
C ILE A 164 -10.12 -1.88 13.85
N ASN A 165 -11.41 -2.23 13.80
CA ASN A 165 -11.90 -3.51 14.31
C ASN A 165 -12.34 -4.41 13.15
N GLU A 166 -11.81 -5.63 13.14
CA GLU A 166 -12.28 -6.69 12.27
C GLU A 166 -13.28 -7.57 13.00
N TYR A 167 -14.24 -8.11 12.26
CA TYR A 167 -15.31 -8.94 12.79
C TYR A 167 -15.27 -10.31 12.13
N GLU A 168 -15.21 -11.36 12.92
CA GLU A 168 -15.24 -12.76 12.46
C GLU A 168 -16.29 -13.57 13.21
N ARG A 169 -16.73 -14.69 12.64
CA ARG A 169 -17.61 -15.64 13.35
C ARG A 169 -16.78 -16.38 14.38
N ALA A 170 -17.24 -16.45 15.63
CA ALA A 170 -16.68 -17.38 16.59
C ALA A 170 -17.03 -18.82 16.17
N ALA A 171 -16.07 -19.73 16.30
CA ALA A 171 -16.28 -21.17 16.14
C ALA A 171 -17.34 -21.70 17.12
#